data_AF-A0A3L7SPX1-F1
#
_entry.id   AF-A0A3L7SPX1-F1
#
_cell.length_a   1.000
_cell.length_b   1.000
_cell.length_c   1.000
_cell.angle_alpha   90.00
_cell.angle_beta   90.00
_cell.angle_gamma   90.00
#
_symmetry.space_group_name_H-M   'P 1'
#
loop_
_entity.id
_entity.type
_entity.pdbx_description
1 polymer ?
#
loop_
_entity_poly.entity_id
_entity_poly.type
_entity_poly.pdbx_seq_one_letter_code
_entity_poly.pdbx_strand_id
1 'polypeptide(L)'
;MAKNTWRIVTRGVDGELLIRDFDSPEPLLQTHIQVGIDDCSTDLELRGAPVFRSLVGPMPEGTNVIRYETPEVFECLTKEWAIPKPPRRRIRKSAAMSAATNPAIEPPAAE
;
A
#
# COMPACT_ATOMS: atom_id res chain seq x y z
N MET A 1 -20.71 13.62 1.98
CA MET A 1 -20.19 12.52 1.15
C MET A 1 -18.74 12.81 0.89
N ALA A 2 -17.83 11.92 1.29
CA ALA A 2 -16.42 12.09 0.96
C ALA A 2 -16.27 12.04 -0.56
N LYS A 3 -15.40 12.89 -1.12
CA LYS A 3 -15.14 12.89 -2.56
C LYS A 3 -14.26 11.69 -2.87
N ASN A 4 -14.71 10.81 -3.76
CA ASN A 4 -13.90 9.69 -4.23
C ASN A 4 -12.90 10.22 -5.25
N THR A 5 -11.61 10.01 -4.99
CA THR A 5 -10.55 10.28 -5.94
C THR A 5 -10.38 9.06 -6.84
N TRP A 6 -10.43 9.28 -8.14
CA TRP A 6 -10.25 8.24 -9.15
C TRP A 6 -8.80 8.29 -9.62
N ARG A 7 -8.03 7.26 -9.31
CA ARG A 7 -6.60 7.20 -9.59
C ARG A 7 -6.32 6.19 -10.69
N ILE A 8 -5.58 6.59 -11.70
CA ILE A 8 -5.00 5.67 -12.69
C ILE A 8 -3.50 5.60 -12.47
N VAL A 9 -2.99 4.39 -12.30
CA VAL A 9 -1.55 4.12 -12.23
C VAL A 9 -1.13 3.41 -13.51
N THR A 10 -0.28 4.09 -14.28
CA THR A 10 0.33 3.53 -15.49
C THR A 10 1.83 3.45 -15.33
N ARG A 11 2.50 2.79 -16.27
CA ARG A 11 3.95 2.74 -16.34
C ARG A 11 4.44 3.69 -17.42
N GLY A 12 5.40 4.54 -17.08
CA GLY A 12 6.11 5.40 -18.02
C GLY A 12 7.11 4.62 -18.86
N VAL A 13 7.64 5.26 -19.90
CA VAL A 13 8.61 4.66 -20.84
C VAL A 13 9.88 4.20 -20.13
N ASP A 14 10.30 4.94 -19.11
CA ASP A 14 11.48 4.64 -18.29
C ASP A 14 11.19 3.61 -17.16
N GLY A 15 9.96 3.12 -17.09
CA GLY A 15 9.52 2.15 -16.10
C GLY A 15 9.04 2.75 -14.77
N GLU A 16 9.04 4.08 -14.63
CA GLU A 16 8.49 4.77 -13.46
C GLU A 16 6.96 4.67 -13.41
N LEU A 17 6.41 4.70 -12.19
CA LEU A 17 4.95 4.73 -11.99
C LEU A 17 4.42 6.14 -12.21
N LEU A 18 3.50 6.28 -13.16
CA LEU A 18 2.79 7.51 -13.44
C LEU A 18 1.40 7.44 -12.80
N ILE A 19 1.14 8.37 -11.88
CA ILE A 19 -0.12 8.45 -11.15
C ILE A 19 -0.91 9.64 -11.69
N ARG A 20 -2.17 9.40 -12.06
CA ARG A 20 -3.11 10.44 -12.47
C ARG A 20 -4.38 10.36 -11.63
N ASP A 21 -4.65 11.43 -10.91
CA ASP A 21 -5.81 11.55 -10.03
C ASP A 21 -6.89 12.43 -10.68
N PHE A 22 -8.13 12.02 -10.53
CA PHE A 22 -9.32 12.72 -11.00
C PHE A 22 -10.33 12.83 -9.87
N ASP A 23 -11.09 13.93 -9.86
CA ASP A 23 -12.14 14.15 -8.86
C ASP A 23 -13.43 13.38 -9.16
N SER A 24 -13.49 12.73 -10.32
CA SER A 24 -14.71 12.12 -10.85
C SER A 24 -14.41 11.05 -11.92
N PRO A 25 -15.35 10.12 -12.21
CA PRO A 25 -15.13 9.02 -13.15
C PRO A 25 -15.26 9.40 -14.64
N GLU A 26 -15.83 10.56 -14.96
CA GLU A 26 -16.12 10.98 -16.35
C GLU A 26 -14.87 10.99 -17.26
N PRO A 27 -13.69 11.45 -16.82
CA PRO A 27 -12.48 11.37 -17.64
C PRO A 27 -12.11 9.92 -18.00
N LEU A 28 -12.35 8.96 -17.10
CA LEU A 28 -12.09 7.54 -17.37
C LEU A 28 -13.12 6.99 -18.36
N LEU A 29 -14.39 7.34 -18.19
CA LEU A 29 -15.48 6.95 -19.11
C LEU A 29 -15.30 7.49 -20.53
N GLN A 30 -14.65 8.64 -20.69
CA GLN A 30 -14.33 9.22 -22.00
C GLN A 30 -13.12 8.56 -22.67
N THR A 31 -12.15 8.10 -21.88
CA THR A 31 -10.87 7.59 -22.39
C THR A 31 -10.83 6.06 -22.50
N HIS A 32 -11.62 5.35 -21.70
CA HIS A 32 -11.65 3.90 -21.62
C HIS A 32 -13.08 3.38 -21.85
N ILE A 33 -13.16 2.19 -22.47
CA ILE A 33 -14.44 1.53 -22.72
C ILE A 33 -14.87 0.85 -21.42
N GLN A 34 -16.01 1.25 -20.86
CA GLN A 34 -16.64 0.53 -19.76
C GLN A 34 -17.16 -0.82 -20.27
N VAL A 35 -16.74 -1.90 -19.63
CA VAL A 35 -17.18 -3.28 -19.95
C VAL A 35 -18.18 -3.83 -18.94
N GLY A 36 -18.30 -3.19 -17.78
CA GLY A 36 -19.25 -3.58 -16.76
C GLY A 36 -19.19 -2.69 -15.52
N ILE A 37 -19.72 -3.21 -14.43
CA ILE A 37 -19.68 -2.62 -13.09
C ILE A 37 -19.19 -3.70 -12.11
N ASP A 38 -18.51 -3.28 -11.06
CA ASP A 38 -18.11 -4.20 -9.99
C ASP A 38 -19.28 -4.46 -9.03
N ASP A 39 -19.57 -5.73 -8.73
CA ASP A 39 -20.59 -6.15 -7.75
C ASP A 39 -20.02 -7.06 -6.66
N CYS A 40 -18.76 -7.46 -6.77
CA CYS A 40 -18.15 -8.48 -5.91
C CYS A 40 -17.25 -7.90 -4.81
N SER A 41 -16.94 -6.61 -4.82
CA SER A 41 -16.09 -6.02 -3.79
C SER A 41 -16.68 -6.14 -2.39
N THR A 42 -15.80 -6.36 -1.41
CA THR A 42 -16.18 -6.31 0.01
C THR A 42 -16.45 -4.87 0.46
N ASP A 43 -15.82 -3.91 -0.19
CA ASP A 43 -16.08 -2.49 0.00
C ASP A 43 -17.37 -2.09 -0.74
N LEU A 44 -18.39 -1.69 0.02
CA LEU A 44 -19.69 -1.28 -0.51
C LEU A 44 -19.61 0.06 -1.25
N GLU A 45 -18.65 0.92 -0.93
CA GLU A 45 -18.45 2.19 -1.63
C GLU A 45 -17.81 2.00 -3.01
N LEU A 46 -17.18 0.84 -3.23
CA LEU A 46 -16.57 0.44 -4.49
C LEU A 46 -17.55 -0.28 -5.44
N ARG A 47 -18.58 -0.93 -4.88
CA ARG A 47 -19.61 -1.59 -5.70
C ARG A 47 -20.34 -0.58 -6.57
N GLY A 48 -20.62 -0.98 -7.80
CA GLY A 48 -21.16 -0.12 -8.84
C GLY A 48 -20.11 0.72 -9.57
N ALA A 49 -18.85 0.73 -9.13
CA ALA A 49 -17.79 1.40 -9.86
C ALA A 49 -17.56 0.71 -11.23
N PRO A 50 -17.28 1.50 -12.29
CA PRO A 50 -17.12 1.00 -13.65
C PRO A 50 -15.88 0.11 -13.78
N VAL A 51 -16.06 -1.05 -14.40
CA VAL A 51 -14.95 -1.90 -14.85
C VAL A 51 -14.61 -1.48 -16.28
N PHE A 52 -13.35 -1.16 -16.53
CA PHE A 52 -12.88 -0.66 -17.82
C PHE A 52 -12.07 -1.72 -18.59
N ARG A 53 -12.18 -1.70 -19.92
CA ARG A 53 -11.30 -2.46 -20.80
C ARG A 53 -9.86 -1.97 -20.64
N SER A 54 -8.92 -2.89 -20.50
CA SER A 54 -7.48 -2.64 -20.40
C SER A 54 -7.01 -1.93 -19.12
N LEU A 55 -7.88 -1.78 -18.11
CA LEU A 55 -7.48 -1.40 -16.75
C LEU A 55 -7.83 -2.53 -15.78
N VAL A 56 -6.99 -2.73 -14.78
CA VAL A 56 -7.20 -3.60 -13.64
C VAL A 56 -7.78 -2.76 -12.51
N GLY A 57 -8.92 -3.19 -11.97
CA GLY A 57 -9.67 -2.48 -10.95
C GLY A 57 -11.18 -2.71 -11.12
N PRO A 58 -12.02 -2.03 -10.33
CA PRO A 58 -11.69 -1.04 -9.30
C PRO A 58 -11.02 -1.67 -8.06
N MET A 59 -10.04 -0.98 -7.46
CA MET A 59 -9.41 -1.39 -6.20
C MET A 59 -9.48 -0.27 -5.17
N PRO A 60 -9.79 -0.56 -3.89
CA PRO A 60 -9.79 0.46 -2.86
C PRO A 60 -8.35 0.76 -2.42
N GLU A 61 -7.98 2.05 -2.42
CA GLU A 61 -6.71 2.54 -1.92
C GLU A 61 -6.95 3.56 -0.78
N GLY A 62 -6.76 3.12 0.46
CA GLY A 62 -7.10 3.95 1.62
C GLY A 62 -8.62 4.15 1.74
N THR A 63 -9.05 5.30 2.26
CA THR A 63 -10.46 5.54 2.60
C THR A 63 -11.30 6.04 1.42
N ASN A 64 -10.75 6.88 0.54
CA ASN A 64 -11.53 7.56 -0.50
C ASN A 64 -10.89 7.49 -1.90
N VAL A 65 -9.89 6.63 -2.12
CA VAL A 65 -9.26 6.52 -3.44
C VAL A 65 -9.68 5.21 -4.10
N ILE A 66 -10.22 5.33 -5.31
CA ILE A 66 -10.52 4.20 -6.19
C ILE A 66 -9.38 4.14 -7.20
N ARG A 67 -8.59 3.08 -7.14
CA ARG A 67 -7.42 2.88 -7.98
C ARG A 67 -7.72 1.94 -9.13
N TYR A 68 -7.27 2.35 -10.31
CA TYR A 68 -7.17 1.56 -11.52
C TYR A 68 -5.71 1.51 -11.95
N GLU A 69 -5.29 0.39 -12.52
CA GLU A 69 -3.91 0.18 -12.92
C GLU A 69 -3.86 -0.41 -14.32
N THR A 70 -2.82 -0.11 -15.09
CA THR A 70 -2.56 -0.90 -16.32
C THR A 70 -2.13 -2.33 -15.95
N PRO A 71 -2.40 -3.34 -16.79
CA PRO A 71 -2.00 -4.73 -16.54
C PRO A 71 -0.51 -4.88 -16.22
N GLU A 72 0.34 -4.11 -16.90
CA GLU A 72 1.79 -4.12 -16.67
C GLU A 72 2.17 -3.70 -15.25
N VAL A 73 1.53 -2.67 -14.71
CA VAL A 73 1.74 -2.19 -13.34
C VAL A 73 1.28 -3.26 -12.34
N PHE A 74 0.06 -3.77 -12.53
CA PHE A 74 -0.50 -4.81 -11.67
C PHE A 74 0.41 -6.04 -11.62
N GLU A 75 0.88 -6.52 -12.77
CA GLU A 75 1.78 -7.66 -12.84
C GLU A 75 3.11 -7.42 -12.13
N CYS A 76 3.71 -6.24 -12.30
CA CYS A 76 5.00 -5.94 -11.70
C CYS A 76 4.89 -5.84 -10.17
N LEU A 77 3.90 -5.09 -9.68
CA LEU A 77 3.64 -4.99 -8.24
C LEU A 77 3.32 -6.36 -7.64
N THR A 78 2.51 -7.17 -8.31
CA THR A 78 2.18 -8.52 -7.84
C THR A 78 3.43 -9.43 -7.81
N LYS A 79 4.30 -9.34 -8.81
CA LYS A 79 5.57 -10.08 -8.84
C LYS A 79 6.48 -9.66 -7.68
N GLU A 80 6.62 -8.37 -7.41
CA GLU A 80 7.41 -7.87 -6.29
C GLU A 80 6.90 -8.39 -4.94
N TRP A 81 5.58 -8.46 -4.77
CA TRP A 81 4.95 -8.99 -3.57
C TRP A 81 5.16 -10.49 -3.39
N ALA A 82 5.23 -11.24 -4.50
CA ALA A 82 5.45 -12.68 -4.48
C ALA A 82 6.91 -13.08 -4.15
N ILE A 83 7.87 -12.15 -4.22
CA ILE A 83 9.28 -12.44 -3.90
C ILE A 83 9.41 -12.73 -2.40
N PRO A 84 9.86 -13.93 -1.99
CA PRO A 84 10.01 -14.26 -0.59
C PRO A 84 11.07 -13.37 0.06
N LYS A 85 10.71 -12.70 1.15
CA LYS A 85 11.67 -11.89 1.92
C LYS A 85 12.75 -12.82 2.50
N PRO A 86 14.04 -12.47 2.37
CA PRO A 86 15.12 -13.32 2.87
C PRO A 86 14.98 -13.52 4.39
N PRO A 87 15.23 -14.73 4.91
CA PRO A 87 15.06 -15.01 6.33
C PRO A 87 15.97 -14.10 7.15
N ARG A 88 15.39 -13.31 8.06
CA ARG A 88 16.16 -12.44 8.96
C ARG A 88 17.02 -13.33 9.86
N ARG A 89 18.33 -13.35 9.62
CA ARG A 89 19.30 -14.03 10.49
C ARG A 89 19.27 -13.37 11.86
N ARG A 90 18.68 -14.06 12.85
CA ARG A 90 18.68 -13.62 14.25
C ARG A 90 20.11 -13.68 14.78
N ILE A 91 20.82 -12.55 14.75
CA ILE A 91 22.10 -12.42 15.46
C ILE A 91 21.78 -12.47 16.95
N ARG A 92 22.13 -13.58 17.61
CA ARG A 92 22.18 -13.63 19.07
C ARG A 92 23.31 -12.70 19.48
N LYS A 93 23.00 -11.52 20.04
CA LYS A 93 23.99 -10.75 20.80
C LYS A 93 24.48 -11.69 21.92
N SER A 94 25.74 -12.08 21.87
CA SER A 94 26.40 -12.70 23.01
C SER A 94 26.31 -11.71 24.18
N ALA A 95 25.70 -12.15 25.28
CA ALA A 95 25.68 -11.41 26.52
C ALA A 95 27.11 -11.33 27.06
N ALA A 96 27.84 -10.29 26.67
CA ALA A 96 29.15 -9.97 27.20
C ALA A 96 29.27 -8.44 27.30
N MET A 97 28.53 -7.86 28.26
CA MET A 97 28.87 -6.61 28.97
C MET A 97 27.76 -6.32 30.00
N SER A 98 27.80 -7.05 31.11
CA SER A 98 27.12 -6.67 32.35
C SER A 98 27.98 -7.15 33.53
N ALA A 99 29.16 -6.55 33.68
CA ALA A 99 30.01 -6.76 34.85
C ALA A 99 30.97 -5.58 35.05
N ALA A 100 30.45 -4.48 35.60
CA ALA A 100 31.14 -3.42 36.32
C ALA A 100 30.07 -2.38 36.69
N THR A 101 29.86 -1.89 37.90
CA THR A 101 30.51 -2.00 39.21
C THR A 101 29.48 -1.42 40.17
N ASN A 102 29.15 -2.11 41.26
CA ASN A 102 28.29 -1.59 42.32
C ASN A 102 29.15 -1.46 43.58
N PRO A 103 29.55 -0.26 44.05
CA PRO A 103 30.12 -0.12 45.37
C PRO A 103 28.98 0.03 46.39
N ALA A 104 29.07 -0.76 47.45
CA ALA A 104 28.07 -0.90 48.50
C ALA A 104 28.39 0.00 49.70
N ILE A 105 27.34 0.53 50.36
CA ILE A 105 27.18 0.75 51.84
C ILE A 105 27.90 2.01 52.40
N GLU A 106 27.33 2.96 53.18
CA GLU A 106 26.58 2.90 54.47
C GLU A 106 25.86 4.28 54.83
N PRO A 107 25.24 4.53 56.02
CA PRO A 107 23.82 4.86 56.23
C PRO A 107 23.52 6.32 56.74
N PRO A 108 22.25 6.74 56.96
CA PRO A 108 21.94 8.09 57.47
C PRO A 108 22.09 8.21 59.00
N ALA A 109 22.82 9.23 59.45
CA ALA A 109 22.86 9.68 60.84
C ALA A 109 21.67 10.59 61.14
N ALA A 110 21.01 10.33 62.28
CA ALA A 110 19.95 11.14 62.85
C ALA A 110 20.53 12.28 63.70
N GLU A 111 19.90 13.44 63.65
CA GLU A 111 19.76 14.38 64.79
C GLU A 111 18.44 15.15 64.64
#